data_AF-A0A3C0YP14-F1
#
_entry.id   AF-A0A3C0YP14-F1
#
_cell.length_a   1.000
_cell.length_b   1.000
_cell.length_c   1.000
_cell.angle_alpha   90.00
_cell.angle_beta   90.00
_cell.angle_gamma   90.00
#
_symmetry.space_group_name_H-M   'P 1'
#
loop_
_entity.id
_entity.type
_entity.pdbx_description
1 polymer ?
#
loop_
_entity_poly.entity_id
_entity_poly.type
_entity_poly.pdbx_seq_one_letter_code
_entity_poly.pdbx_strand_id
1 'polypeptide(L)' 'ALKDVQGVTKVEKVETGMYRIHFKNKLSPSEAIVKLSVKNRWGLYQIAPDQTSLEDVFVQLTEKKQKN' A
#
# COMPACT_ATOMS: atom_id res chain seq x y z
N ALA A 1 -15.05 5.53 1.00
CA ALA A 1 -14.03 6.53 0.67
C ALA A 1 -12.73 5.90 0.12
N LEU A 2 -11.89 5.22 0.91
CA LEU A 2 -10.67 4.57 0.38
C LEU A 2 -10.97 3.36 -0.53
N LYS A 3 -12.06 2.64 -0.27
CA LYS A 3 -12.54 1.53 -1.13
C LYS A 3 -13.13 2.00 -2.46
N ASP A 4 -13.40 3.31 -2.62
CA ASP A 4 -13.99 3.87 -3.85
C ASP A 4 -12.92 4.29 -4.87
N VAL A 5 -11.63 4.21 -4.50
CA VAL A 5 -10.54 4.44 -5.44
C VAL A 5 -10.58 3.32 -6.49
N GLN A 6 -10.67 3.70 -7.76
CA GLN A 6 -10.66 2.75 -8.86
C GLN A 6 -9.38 1.92 -8.84
N GLY A 7 -9.52 0.61 -8.73
CA GLY A 7 -8.39 -0.33 -8.65
C GLY A 7 -7.99 -0.75 -7.24
N VAL A 8 -8.60 -0.19 -6.18
CA VAL A 8 -8.42 -0.67 -4.81
C VAL A 8 -9.20 -1.95 -4.60
N THR A 9 -8.47 -3.00 -4.26
CA THR A 9 -8.98 -4.35 -3.99
C THR A 9 -9.22 -4.55 -2.50
N LYS A 10 -8.37 -3.95 -1.65
CA LYS A 10 -8.44 -4.12 -0.20
C LYS A 10 -7.90 -2.89 0.51
N VAL A 11 -8.49 -2.57 1.66
CA VAL A 11 -8.00 -1.55 2.58
C VAL A 11 -7.92 -2.20 3.96
N GLU A 12 -6.73 -2.24 4.53
CA GLU A 12 -6.43 -2.80 5.84
C GLU A 12 -5.96 -1.67 6.74
N LYS A 13 -6.50 -1.61 7.96
CA LYS A 13 -5.98 -0.70 8.97
C LYS A 13 -4.79 -1.40 9.63
N VAL A 14 -3.60 -0.83 9.46
CA VAL A 14 -2.36 -1.37 10.05
C VAL A 14 -2.20 -0.82 11.45
N GLU A 15 -2.40 0.48 11.62
CA GLU A 15 -2.20 1.16 12.91
C GLU A 15 -3.10 2.40 13.03
N THR A 16 -3.02 3.11 14.16
CA THR A 16 -3.75 4.35 14.36
C THR A 16 -3.23 5.42 13.40
N GLY A 17 -4.00 5.72 12.35
CA GLY A 17 -3.61 6.66 11.29
C GLY A 17 -2.91 6.03 10.08
N MET A 18 -2.57 4.74 10.14
CA MET A 18 -1.91 4.00 9.05
C MET A 18 -2.88 3.01 8.41
N TYR A 19 -3.06 3.14 7.09
CA TYR A 19 -3.91 2.25 6.29
C TYR A 19 -3.09 1.71 5.11
N ARG A 20 -3.06 0.38 4.98
CA ARG A 20 -2.46 -0.32 3.84
C ARG A 20 -3.54 -0.56 2.78
N ILE A 21 -3.23 -0.18 1.55
CA ILE A 21 -4.17 -0.23 0.44
C ILE A 21 -3.59 -1.16 -0.62
N HIS A 22 -4.32 -2.23 -0.92
CA HIS A 22 -3.96 -3.19 -1.97
C HIS A 22 -4.71 -2.85 -3.26
N PHE A 23 -4.00 -2.80 -4.37
CA PHE A 23 -4.56 -2.44 -5.66
C PHE A 23 -4.03 -3.36 -6.77
N LYS A 24 -4.89 -3.70 -7.74
CA LYS A 24 -4.56 -4.67 -8.79
C LYS A 24 -3.95 -4.05 -10.05
N ASN A 25 -3.99 -2.73 -10.20
CA ASN A 25 -3.67 -2.06 -11.46
C ASN A 25 -2.23 -1.52 -11.48
N LYS A 26 -1.58 -1.52 -12.66
CA LYS A 26 -0.26 -0.89 -12.88
C LYS A 26 -0.26 0.64 -12.73
N LEU A 27 -1.45 1.25 -12.58
CA LEU A 27 -1.60 2.66 -12.23
C LEU A 27 -1.36 2.83 -10.73
N SER A 28 -0.38 3.64 -10.36
CA SER A 28 -0.12 3.97 -8.96
C SER A 28 -1.36 4.67 -8.37
N PRO A 29 -2.06 4.10 -7.38
CA PRO A 29 -3.23 4.73 -6.79
C PRO A 29 -2.84 5.91 -5.89
N SER A 30 -1.54 6.20 -5.75
CA SER A 30 -1.00 7.32 -4.98
C SER A 30 -1.71 8.62 -5.34
N GLU A 31 -1.85 8.96 -6.62
CA GLU A 31 -2.49 10.19 -7.04
C GLU A 31 -3.99 10.23 -6.71
N ALA A 32 -4.69 9.10 -6.88
CA ALA A 32 -6.10 9.00 -6.53
C ALA A 32 -6.33 9.12 -5.02
N ILE A 33 -5.45 8.51 -4.20
CA ILE A 33 -5.46 8.61 -2.74
C ILE A 33 -5.19 10.06 -2.30
N VAL A 34 -4.23 10.74 -2.93
CA VAL A 34 -3.94 12.16 -2.66
C VAL A 34 -5.15 13.04 -3.00
N LYS A 35 -5.80 12.84 -4.15
CA LYS A 35 -7.02 13.60 -4.49
C LYS A 35 -8.15 13.36 -3.47
N LEU A 36 -8.33 12.11 -3.02
CA LEU A 36 -9.30 11.77 -1.98
C LEU A 36 -8.97 12.35 -0.62
N SER A 37 -7.69 12.39 -0.23
CA SER A 37 -7.28 12.95 1.06
C SER A 37 -7.53 14.45 1.11
N VAL A 38 -7.27 15.16 0.02
CA VAL A 38 -7.60 16.60 -0.12
C VAL A 38 -9.10 16.80 -0.10
N LYS A 39 -9.86 16.03 -0.89
CA LYS A 39 -11.33 16.14 -0.97
C LYS A 39 -12.01 15.89 0.38
N ASN A 40 -11.54 14.90 1.13
CA ASN A 40 -12.11 14.55 2.43
C ASN A 40 -11.40 15.23 3.63
N ARG A 41 -10.44 16.13 3.37
CA ARG A 41 -9.63 16.82 4.39
C ARG A 41 -9.00 15.89 5.43
N TRP A 42 -8.45 14.75 4.99
CA TRP A 42 -7.82 13.79 5.89
C TRP A 42 -6.51 14.29 6.51
N GLY A 43 -5.85 15.29 5.89
CA GLY A 43 -4.53 15.74 6.33
C GLY A 43 -3.47 14.66 6.12
N LEU A 44 -3.30 14.22 4.85
CA LEU A 44 -2.33 13.18 4.49
C LEU A 44 -0.90 13.64 4.83
N TYR A 45 -0.32 13.08 5.89
CA TYR A 45 1.06 13.37 6.30
C TYR A 45 2.09 12.64 5.44
N GLN A 46 1.82 11.39 5.07
CA GLN A 46 2.74 10.58 4.28
C GLN A 46 1.97 9.54 3.46
N ILE A 47 2.45 9.29 2.24
CA ILE A 47 2.03 8.16 1.40
C ILE A 47 3.28 7.55 0.76
N ALA A 48 3.45 6.25 0.95
CA ALA A 48 4.55 5.50 0.37
C ALA A 48 4.00 4.22 -0.28
N PRO A 49 4.58 3.76 -1.40
CA PRO A 49 4.36 2.40 -1.84
C PRO A 49 4.77 1.43 -0.73
N ASP A 50 4.09 0.29 -0.64
CA ASP A 50 4.51 -0.81 0.24
C ASP A 50 5.85 -1.33 -0.31
N GLN A 51 6.94 -0.71 0.15
CA GLN A 51 8.30 -1.13 -0.14
C GLN A 51 8.53 -2.36 0.73
N THR A 52 8.65 -3.51 0.10
CA THR A 52 9.16 -4.72 0.74
C THR A 52 10.49 -4.34 1.38
N SER A 53 10.62 -4.49 2.70
CA SER A 53 11.88 -4.18 3.39
C SER A 53 13.00 -5.01 2.77
N LEU A 54 14.24 -4.49 2.80
CA LEU A 54 15.42 -5.24 2.35
C LEU A 54 15.50 -6.60 3.08
N GLU A 55 15.09 -6.63 4.34
CA GLU A 55 14.94 -7.82 5.17
C GLU A 55 13.93 -8.82 4.59
N ASP A 56 12.76 -8.36 4.11
CA ASP A 56 11.74 -9.22 3.49
C ASP A 56 12.24 -9.81 2.16
N VAL A 57 13.01 -9.04 1.38
CA VAL A 57 13.68 -9.53 0.16
C VAL A 57 14.72 -10.60 0.51
N PHE A 58 15.47 -10.39 1.59
CA PHE A 58 16.48 -11.34 2.06
C PHE A 58 15.86 -12.68 2.49
N VAL A 59 14.76 -12.65 3.26
CA VAL A 59 14.02 -13.86 3.69
C VAL A 59 13.54 -14.67 2.48
N GLN A 60 12.86 -14.02 1.52
CA GLN A 60 12.36 -14.70 0.32
C GLN A 60 13.46 -15.35 -0.53
N LEU A 61 14.65 -14.73 -0.59
CA LEU A 61 15.81 -15.30 -1.27
C LEU A 61 16.37 -16.53 -0.54
N THR A 62 16.42 -16.49 0.78
CA THR A 62 16.90 -17.62 1.60
C THR A 62 15.95 -18.82 1.59
N GLU A 63 14.63 -18.59 1.62
CA GLU A 63 13.62 -19.66 1.58
C GLU A 63 13.59 -20.41 0.25
N LYS A 64 13.84 -19.73 -0.88
CA LYS A 64 13.96 -20.39 -2.20
C LYS A 64 15.16 -21.32 -2.29
N LYS A 65 16.19 -21.14 -1.45
CA LYS A 65 17.43 -21.92 -1.51
C LYS A 65 17.36 -23.24 -0.74
N GLN A 66 16.41 -23.40 0.20
CA GLN A 66 16.26 -24.62 1.00
C GLN A 66 15.36 -25.69 0.37
N LYS A 67 14.70 -25.40 -0.76
CA LYS A 67 13.77 -26.33 -1.42
C LYS A 67 14.38 -27.12 -2.58
N ASN A 68 15.70 -27.16 -2.71
CA ASN A 68 16.39 -27.85 -3.79
C ASN A 68 17.45 -28.82 -3.27
#